data_AF-A0A3L8RQV4-F1
#
_entry.id   AF-A0A3L8RQV4-F1
#
_cell.length_a   1.000
_cell.length_b   1.000
_cell.length_c   1.000
_cell.angle_alpha   90.00
_cell.angle_beta   90.00
_cell.angle_gamma   90.00
#
_symmetry.space_group_name_H-M   'P 1'
#
loop_
_entity.id
_entity.type
_entity.pdbx_description
1 polymer ?
#
loop_
_entity_poly.entity_id
_entity_poly.type
_entity_poly.pdbx_seq_one_letter_code
_entity_poly.pdbx_strand_id
1 'polypeptide(L)'
;MNVLYSLQHLGYTIPPQADAGWIGEAGPGPSYLDPGSGGPENDFTNRSSSFMTWNLMHLAAMLQRTDGIPAHGNRRTEWVAGCRSDYPNPEHR
;
A
#
# COMPACT_ATOMS: atom_id res chain seq x y z
N MET A 1 -1.33 -5.33 -13.13
CA MET A 1 -1.09 -4.95 -11.72
C MET A 1 0.38 -5.14 -11.35
N ASN A 2 1.28 -4.29 -11.87
CA ASN A 2 2.73 -4.41 -11.63
C ASN A 2 3.30 -3.23 -10.82
N VAL A 3 2.75 -2.02 -10.97
CA VAL A 3 3.27 -0.79 -10.35
C VAL A 3 3.34 -0.89 -8.83
N LEU A 4 2.24 -1.24 -8.14
CA LEU A 4 2.22 -1.34 -6.68
C LEU A 4 3.20 -2.40 -6.15
N TYR A 5 3.29 -3.55 -6.84
CA TYR A 5 4.25 -4.59 -6.51
C TYR A 5 5.69 -4.14 -6.68
N SER A 6 6.00 -3.43 -7.77
CA SER A 6 7.33 -2.86 -8.02
C SER A 6 7.69 -1.78 -7.00
N LEU A 7 6.74 -0.92 -6.62
CA LEU A 7 6.94 0.10 -5.58
C LEU A 7 7.24 -0.54 -4.21
N GLN A 8 6.61 -1.68 -3.90
CA GLN A 8 6.87 -2.39 -2.65
C GLN A 8 8.35 -2.80 -2.51
N HIS A 9 9.02 -3.14 -3.62
CA HIS A 9 10.44 -3.49 -3.62
C HIS A 9 11.36 -2.28 -3.36
N LEU A 10 10.87 -1.06 -3.62
CA LEU A 10 11.57 0.19 -3.31
C LEU A 10 11.32 0.67 -1.87
N GLY A 11 10.48 -0.03 -1.10
CA GLY A 11 10.16 0.30 0.28
C GLY A 11 8.85 1.05 0.49
N TYR A 12 8.01 1.19 -0.54
CA TYR A 12 6.64 1.70 -0.34
C TYR A 12 5.79 0.67 0.41
N THR A 13 4.93 1.13 1.31
CA THR A 13 3.95 0.29 1.99
C THR A 13 2.58 0.50 1.34
N ILE A 14 1.93 -0.59 0.94
CA ILE A 14 0.67 -0.57 0.20
C ILE A 14 -0.49 -0.87 1.16
N PRO A 15 -1.44 0.06 1.41
CA PRO A 15 -2.57 -0.19 2.28
C PRO A 15 -3.67 -1.04 1.59
N PRO A 16 -4.73 -1.45 2.31
CA PRO A 16 -5.92 -2.02 1.67
C PRO A 16 -6.53 -1.04 0.65
N GLN A 17 -7.05 -1.56 -0.47
CA GLN A 17 -7.70 -0.75 -1.52
C GLN A 17 -6.83 0.45 -1.96
N ALA A 18 -5.58 0.18 -2.32
CA ALA A 18 -4.57 1.19 -2.69
C ALA A 18 -4.65 1.65 -4.16
N ASP A 19 -5.68 1.24 -4.88
CA ASP A 19 -5.91 1.56 -6.27
C ASP A 19 -7.35 2.00 -6.49
N ALA A 20 -7.50 3.03 -7.33
CA ALA A 20 -8.78 3.52 -7.80
C ALA A 20 -8.63 3.89 -9.28
N GLY A 21 -9.69 3.72 -10.03
CA GLY A 21 -9.70 4.01 -11.45
C GLY A 21 -11.11 4.03 -12.01
N TRP A 22 -11.25 4.74 -13.12
CA TRP A 22 -12.46 4.73 -13.93
C TRP A 22 -12.15 4.08 -15.28
N ILE A 23 -13.06 3.23 -15.74
CA ILE A 23 -13.00 2.59 -17.05
C ILE A 23 -14.37 2.76 -17.69
N GLY A 24 -14.40 3.35 -18.88
CA GLY A 24 -15.62 3.50 -19.67
C GLY A 24 -16.08 2.18 -20.29
N GLU A 25 -17.19 2.25 -21.04
CA GLU A 25 -17.70 1.11 -21.80
C GLU A 25 -16.66 0.57 -22.79
N ALA A 26 -16.78 -0.73 -23.11
CA ALA A 26 -15.85 -1.38 -24.03
C ALA A 26 -15.95 -0.77 -25.44
N GLY A 27 -14.87 -0.13 -25.88
CA GLY A 27 -14.76 0.47 -27.21
C GLY A 27 -14.11 1.86 -27.18
N PRO A 28 -14.05 2.55 -28.33
CA PRO A 28 -13.71 3.96 -28.33
C PRO A 28 -14.81 4.73 -27.59
N GLY A 29 -14.42 5.59 -26.67
CA GLY A 29 -15.34 6.34 -25.84
C GLY A 29 -14.72 7.63 -25.32
N PRO A 30 -15.54 8.51 -24.73
CA PRO A 30 -15.07 9.73 -24.09
C PRO A 30 -14.09 9.41 -22.96
N SER A 31 -13.10 10.27 -22.78
CA SER A 31 -12.20 10.24 -21.63
C SER A 31 -12.93 10.70 -20.37
N TYR A 32 -12.33 10.46 -19.20
CA TYR A 32 -12.96 10.72 -17.90
C TYR A 32 -13.62 12.10 -17.77
N LEU A 33 -12.99 13.20 -18.24
CA LEU A 33 -13.54 14.56 -18.15
C LEU A 33 -14.25 15.07 -19.40
N ASP A 34 -14.40 14.23 -20.43
CA ASP A 34 -15.06 14.67 -21.66
C ASP A 34 -16.57 14.86 -21.42
N PRO A 35 -17.23 15.80 -22.13
CA PRO A 35 -18.67 16.00 -22.00
C PRO A 35 -19.46 14.71 -22.24
N GLY A 36 -20.31 14.33 -21.28
CA GLY A 36 -21.15 13.12 -21.37
C GLY A 36 -20.43 11.81 -21.06
N SER A 37 -19.19 11.84 -20.54
CA SER A 37 -18.45 10.62 -20.16
C SER A 37 -19.06 9.86 -18.99
N GLY A 38 -19.77 10.55 -18.09
CA GLY A 38 -20.23 9.99 -16.81
C GLY A 38 -19.10 9.68 -15.82
N GLY A 39 -17.87 10.13 -16.11
CA GLY A 39 -16.69 9.87 -15.29
C GLY A 39 -16.78 10.51 -13.90
N PRO A 40 -16.94 11.84 -13.80
CA PRO A 40 -17.01 12.55 -12.51
C PRO A 40 -18.18 12.10 -11.64
N GLU A 41 -19.27 11.64 -12.26
CA GLU A 41 -20.48 11.18 -11.57
C GLU A 41 -20.41 9.71 -11.18
N ASN A 42 -19.37 8.96 -11.58
CA ASN A 42 -19.28 7.53 -11.33
C ASN A 42 -19.09 7.22 -9.83
N ASP A 43 -20.14 6.68 -9.20
CA ASP A 43 -20.15 6.35 -7.77
C ASP A 43 -19.05 5.37 -7.37
N PHE A 44 -18.77 4.36 -8.20
CA PHE A 44 -17.71 3.38 -7.92
C PHE A 44 -16.33 4.04 -7.87
N THR A 45 -15.99 4.88 -8.85
CA THR A 45 -14.74 5.64 -8.88
C THR A 45 -14.64 6.60 -7.70
N ASN A 46 -15.71 7.33 -7.39
CA ASN A 46 -15.72 8.30 -6.29
C ASN A 46 -15.55 7.62 -4.93
N ARG A 47 -16.24 6.50 -4.71
CA ARG A 47 -16.14 5.71 -3.49
C ARG A 47 -14.76 5.08 -3.34
N SER A 48 -14.26 4.41 -4.38
CA SER A 48 -12.92 3.79 -4.35
C SER A 48 -11.81 4.82 -4.14
N SER A 49 -11.87 5.97 -4.83
CA SER A 49 -10.90 7.06 -4.65
C SER A 49 -10.92 7.61 -3.22
N SER A 50 -12.11 7.76 -2.65
CA SER A 50 -12.27 8.20 -1.26
C SER A 50 -11.68 7.21 -0.27
N PHE A 51 -11.97 5.91 -0.44
CA PHE A 51 -11.47 4.86 0.45
C PHE A 51 -9.95 4.71 0.35
N MET A 52 -9.41 4.68 -0.88
CA MET A 52 -7.98 4.68 -1.15
C MET A 52 -7.29 5.86 -0.46
N THR A 53 -7.84 7.08 -0.59
CA THR A 53 -7.29 8.28 0.04
C THR A 53 -7.24 8.15 1.57
N TRP A 54 -8.33 7.73 2.20
CA TRP A 54 -8.36 7.52 3.65
C TRP A 54 -7.35 6.46 4.10
N ASN A 55 -7.27 5.34 3.39
CA ASN A 55 -6.35 4.25 3.73
C ASN A 55 -4.87 4.67 3.60
N LEU A 56 -4.54 5.43 2.55
CA LEU A 56 -3.20 6.01 2.37
C LEU A 56 -2.87 7.00 3.50
N MET A 57 -3.79 7.92 3.82
CA MET A 57 -3.59 8.92 4.87
C MET A 57 -3.41 8.26 6.25
N HIS A 58 -4.23 7.26 6.57
CA HIS A 58 -4.11 6.53 7.84
C HIS A 58 -2.77 5.80 7.95
N LEU A 59 -2.36 5.07 6.91
CA LEU A 59 -1.09 4.35 6.91
C LEU A 59 0.11 5.31 6.98
N ALA A 60 0.09 6.40 6.22
CA ALA A 60 1.13 7.42 6.26
C ALA A 60 1.27 8.03 7.67
N ALA A 61 0.14 8.37 8.30
CA ALA A 61 0.14 8.88 9.67
C ALA A 61 0.63 7.85 10.69
N MET A 62 0.29 6.56 10.51
CA MET A 62 0.82 5.48 11.36
C MET A 62 2.35 5.39 11.25
N LEU A 63 2.87 5.33 10.03
CA LEU A 63 4.32 5.24 9.77
C LEU A 63 5.06 6.48 10.30
N GLN A 64 4.50 7.68 10.14
CA GLN A 64 5.12 8.89 10.67
C GLN A 64 5.21 8.87 12.20
N ARG A 65 4.19 8.36 12.90
CA ARG A 65 4.20 8.28 14.37
C ARG A 65 5.18 7.23 14.91
N THR A 66 5.48 6.19 14.13
CA THR A 66 6.36 5.08 14.56
C THR A 66 7.77 5.18 14.00
N ASP A 67 8.11 6.27 13.31
CA ASP A 67 9.39 6.44 12.59
C ASP A 67 9.66 5.30 11.58
N GLY A 68 8.61 4.96 10.81
CA GLY A 68 8.63 3.90 9.82
C GLY A 68 8.28 2.51 10.39
N ILE A 69 8.68 1.46 9.66
CA ILE A 69 8.48 0.06 10.05
C ILE A 69 9.69 -0.37 10.90
N PRO A 70 9.48 -0.89 12.13
CA PRO A 70 10.57 -1.39 12.95
C PRO A 70 11.39 -2.46 12.23
N ALA A 71 12.72 -2.32 12.27
CA ALA A 71 13.63 -3.30 11.67
C ALA A 71 13.67 -4.65 12.43
N HIS A 72 13.04 -4.75 13.61
CA HIS A 72 13.01 -5.96 14.42
C HIS A 72 12.51 -7.16 13.59
N GLY A 73 13.24 -8.28 13.63
CA GLY A 73 12.95 -9.47 12.82
C GLY A 73 13.48 -9.43 11.38
N ASN A 74 13.90 -8.27 10.87
CA ASN A 74 14.40 -8.09 9.50
C ASN A 74 15.87 -7.59 9.44
N ARG A 75 16.69 -7.96 10.44
CA ARG A 75 18.09 -7.55 10.54
C ARG A 75 19.04 -8.65 10.11
N ARG A 76 19.67 -8.48 8.94
CA ARG A 76 20.66 -9.42 8.41
C ARG A 76 21.88 -9.62 9.33
N THR A 77 22.34 -8.56 9.98
CA THR A 77 23.49 -8.61 10.90
C THR A 77 23.20 -9.51 12.11
N GLU A 78 22.02 -9.37 12.72
CA GLU A 78 21.56 -10.21 13.84
C GLU A 78 21.36 -11.65 13.40
N TRP A 79 20.80 -11.86 12.19
CA TRP A 79 20.68 -13.19 11.60
C TRP A 79 22.03 -13.89 11.44
N VAL A 80 23.03 -13.18 10.91
CA VAL A 80 24.40 -13.70 10.74
C VAL A 80 25.07 -13.96 12.09
N ALA A 81 24.80 -13.13 13.11
CA ALA A 81 25.31 -13.32 14.46
C ALA A 81 24.64 -14.49 15.22
N GLY A 82 23.63 -15.13 14.64
CA GLY A 82 22.86 -16.20 15.30
C GLY A 82 21.91 -15.69 16.38
N CYS A 83 21.76 -14.37 16.52
CA CYS A 83 20.81 -13.73 17.43
C CYS A 83 19.40 -13.84 16.86
N ARG A 84 18.72 -14.95 17.14
CA ARG A 84 17.33 -15.17 16.74
C ARG A 84 16.40 -14.71 17.86
N SER A 85 15.53 -13.75 17.56
CA SER A 85 14.65 -13.09 18.54
C SER A 85 13.63 -14.03 19.20
N ASP A 86 13.36 -15.18 18.59
CA ASP A 86 12.38 -16.18 19.00
C ASP A 86 13.01 -17.54 19.42
N TYR A 87 14.33 -17.68 19.31
CA TYR A 87 14.98 -18.95 19.60
C TYR A 87 15.22 -19.09 21.11
N PRO A 88 14.86 -20.24 21.72
CA PRO A 88 15.10 -20.46 23.13
C PRO A 88 16.61 -20.41 23.39
N ASN A 89 17.07 -19.40 24.12
CA ASN A 89 18.47 -19.29 24.52
C ASN A 89 18.80 -20.42 25.50
N PRO A 90 19.66 -21.39 25.16
CA PRO A 90 20.00 -22.49 26.06
C PRO A 90 20.76 -22.04 27.32
N GLU A 91 21.32 -20.83 27.35
CA GLU A 91 22.12 -20.30 28.47
C GLU A 91 21.30 -19.52 29.52
N HIS A 92 20.03 -19.21 29.24
CA HIS A 92 19.10 -18.63 30.21
C HIS A 92 17.96 -19.60 30.48
N ARG A 93 18.25 -20.62 31.31
CA ARG A 93 17.27 -21.45 32.00
C ARG A 93 17.48 -21.33 33.50
#